data_AF-A0A6A6SUM7-F1
#
_entry.id   AF-A0A6A6SUM7-F1
#
_cell.length_a   1.000
_cell.length_b   1.000
_cell.length_c   1.000
_cell.angle_alpha   90.00
_cell.angle_beta   90.00
_cell.angle_gamma   90.00
#
_symmetry.space_group_name_H-M   'P 1'
#
loop_
_entity.id
_entity.type
_entity.pdbx_description
1 polymer ?
#
loop_
_entity_poly.entity_id
_entity_poly.type
_entity_poly.pdbx_seq_one_letter_code
_entity_poly.pdbx_strand_id
1 'polypeptide(L)'
;MRITIPLLALATTTLTLAMPASIFKQLNADTMASDACKLPEPTNNCAGFLMKDVIIAYGNANQTDKDLIIKAVKESGANVLFDYHTYGFSGLVPESVLNLIKAHGATFGLKTYDNACYEIPWCGEAPC
;
A
#
# COMPACT_ATOMS: atom_id res chain seq x y z
N MET A 1 -69.67 21.34 -4.00
CA MET A 1 -68.51 21.10 -4.90
C MET A 1 -67.42 20.43 -4.06
N ARG A 2 -67.14 19.14 -4.26
CA ARG A 2 -66.10 18.40 -3.52
C ARG A 2 -64.84 18.36 -4.38
N ILE A 3 -63.71 18.83 -3.84
CA ILE A 3 -62.40 18.81 -4.51
C ILE A 3 -61.67 17.55 -4.02
N THR A 4 -61.55 16.57 -4.90
CA THR A 4 -60.72 15.37 -4.70
C THR A 4 -59.32 15.65 -5.24
N ILE A 5 -58.32 15.65 -4.35
CA ILE A 5 -56.90 15.72 -4.71
C ILE A 5 -56.37 14.28 -4.79
N PRO A 6 -55.85 13.80 -5.94
CA PRO A 6 -55.21 12.50 -6.00
C PRO A 6 -53.79 12.62 -5.46
N LEU A 7 -53.47 11.80 -4.45
CA LEU A 7 -52.12 11.61 -3.95
C LEU A 7 -51.31 10.88 -5.05
N LEU A 8 -50.38 11.58 -5.70
CA LEU A 8 -49.38 10.95 -6.57
C LEU A 8 -48.34 10.25 -5.69
N ALA A 9 -48.46 8.93 -5.55
CA ALA A 9 -47.44 8.11 -4.92
C ALA A 9 -46.26 7.95 -5.89
N LEU A 10 -45.13 8.60 -5.55
CA LEU A 10 -43.89 8.51 -6.31
C LEU A 10 -43.21 7.17 -5.96
N ALA A 11 -43.42 6.15 -6.79
CA ALA A 11 -42.72 4.88 -6.68
C ALA A 11 -41.25 5.06 -7.12
N THR A 12 -40.36 5.30 -6.17
CA THR A 12 -38.91 5.22 -6.39
C THR A 12 -38.51 3.77 -6.59
N THR A 13 -38.41 3.34 -7.84
CA THR A 13 -37.74 2.09 -8.21
C THR A 13 -36.25 2.24 -7.92
N THR A 14 -35.80 1.76 -6.76
CA THR A 14 -34.39 1.55 -6.48
C THR A 14 -33.89 0.41 -7.37
N LEU A 15 -33.39 0.74 -8.57
CA LEU A 15 -32.60 -0.18 -9.37
C LEU A 15 -31.26 -0.40 -8.66
N THR A 16 -31.19 -1.39 -7.77
CA THR A 16 -29.91 -1.90 -7.31
C THR A 16 -29.30 -2.69 -8.47
N LEU A 17 -28.45 -2.04 -9.27
CA LEU A 17 -27.61 -2.73 -10.24
C LEU A 17 -26.65 -3.64 -9.46
N ALA A 18 -27.00 -4.91 -9.32
CA ALA A 18 -26.07 -5.92 -8.88
C ALA A 18 -25.02 -6.09 -10.00
N MET A 19 -23.86 -5.46 -9.84
CA MET A 19 -22.75 -5.63 -10.77
C MET A 19 -22.33 -7.11 -10.76
N PRO A 20 -22.34 -7.81 -11.91
CA PRO A 20 -21.95 -9.20 -11.95
C PRO A 20 -20.48 -9.33 -11.57
N ALA A 21 -20.16 -10.32 -10.72
CA ALA A 21 -18.81 -10.60 -10.23
C ALA A 21 -17.74 -10.79 -11.34
N SER A 22 -18.18 -11.04 -12.58
CA SER A 22 -17.31 -11.13 -13.77
C SER A 22 -16.63 -9.80 -14.13
N ILE A 23 -17.28 -8.65 -13.87
CA ILE A 23 -16.72 -7.32 -14.19
C ILE A 23 -15.52 -7.03 -13.28
N PHE A 24 -15.58 -7.41 -12.01
CA PHE A 24 -14.45 -7.22 -11.09
C PHE A 24 -13.25 -8.13 -11.42
N LYS A 25 -13.50 -9.34 -11.94
CA LYS A 25 -12.42 -10.20 -12.44
C LYS A 25 -11.74 -9.62 -13.66
N GLN A 26 -12.52 -9.10 -14.61
CA GLN A 26 -11.97 -8.45 -15.80
C GLN A 26 -11.22 -7.17 -15.44
N LEU A 27 -11.80 -6.34 -14.57
CA LEU A 27 -11.13 -5.14 -14.05
C LEU A 27 -9.79 -5.48 -13.39
N ASN A 28 -9.74 -6.51 -12.53
CA ASN A 28 -8.49 -6.95 -11.92
C ASN A 28 -7.45 -7.37 -12.98
N ALA A 29 -7.86 -8.17 -13.97
CA ALA A 29 -6.97 -8.60 -15.05
C ALA A 29 -6.44 -7.41 -15.87
N ASP A 30 -7.30 -6.45 -16.20
CA ASP A 30 -6.95 -5.26 -16.97
C ASP A 30 -6.03 -4.32 -16.16
N THR A 31 -6.28 -4.18 -14.85
CA THR A 31 -5.41 -3.43 -13.93
C THR A 31 -4.03 -4.07 -13.81
N MET A 32 -3.95 -5.39 -13.62
CA MET A 32 -2.67 -6.10 -13.53
C MET A 32 -1.87 -6.08 -14.84
N ALA A 33 -2.56 -6.03 -15.98
CA ALA A 33 -1.94 -5.95 -17.30
C ALA A 33 -1.52 -4.52 -17.70
N SER A 34 -1.96 -3.50 -16.97
CA SER A 34 -1.71 -2.10 -17.29
C SER A 34 -0.23 -1.74 -17.10
N ASP A 35 0.38 -1.18 -18.13
CA ASP A 35 1.75 -0.63 -18.06
C ASP A 35 1.88 0.49 -17.00
N ALA A 36 0.80 1.21 -16.72
CA ALA A 36 0.75 2.25 -15.68
C ALA A 36 0.73 1.70 -14.25
N CYS A 37 0.45 0.39 -14.10
CA CYS A 37 0.44 -0.31 -12.81
C CYS A 37 1.67 -1.20 -12.64
N LYS A 38 2.60 -1.21 -13.61
CA LYS A 38 3.88 -1.88 -13.45
C LYS A 38 4.70 -1.15 -12.40
N LEU A 39 5.20 -1.92 -11.44
CA LEU A 39 6.12 -1.40 -10.44
C LEU A 39 7.41 -0.92 -11.13
N PRO A 40 8.00 0.20 -10.69
CA PRO A 40 9.28 0.64 -11.21
C PRO A 40 10.35 -0.44 -10.95
N GLU A 41 11.26 -0.60 -11.90
CA GLU A 41 12.38 -1.54 -11.73
C GLU A 41 13.25 -1.13 -10.52
N PRO A 42 13.69 -2.09 -9.69
CA PRO A 42 14.54 -1.81 -8.54
C PRO A 42 15.81 -1.05 -8.98
N THR A 43 16.02 0.15 -8.44
CA THR A 43 17.25 0.91 -8.71
C THR A 43 18.40 0.40 -7.84
N ASN A 44 19.65 0.66 -8.22
CA ASN A 44 20.80 0.34 -7.39
C ASN A 44 21.17 1.52 -6.48
N ASN A 45 21.67 1.26 -5.27
CA ASN A 45 22.32 2.30 -4.47
C ASN A 45 23.73 2.63 -5.00
N CYS A 46 24.39 3.62 -4.39
CA CYS A 46 25.76 4.02 -4.74
C CYS A 46 26.81 2.89 -4.61
N ALA A 47 26.49 1.79 -3.93
CA ALA A 47 27.34 0.61 -3.78
C ALA A 47 26.94 -0.56 -4.70
N GLY A 48 25.98 -0.34 -5.63
CA GLY A 48 25.57 -1.33 -6.61
C GLY A 48 24.59 -2.39 -6.10
N PHE A 49 24.04 -2.23 -4.89
CA PHE A 49 23.02 -3.14 -4.36
C PHE A 49 21.63 -2.77 -4.84
N LEU A 50 20.85 -3.77 -5.22
CA LEU A 50 19.44 -3.62 -5.58
C LEU A 50 18.65 -3.06 -4.40
N MET A 51 17.91 -2.00 -4.66
CA MET A 51 17.05 -1.32 -3.70
C MET A 51 15.61 -1.75 -3.92
N LYS A 52 14.96 -2.21 -2.86
CA LYS A 52 13.54 -2.54 -2.87
C LYS A 52 12.75 -1.40 -2.25
N ASP A 53 11.69 -1.02 -2.92
CA ASP A 53 10.70 -0.11 -2.38
C ASP A 53 9.80 -0.85 -1.39
N VAL A 54 9.71 -0.36 -0.15
CA VAL A 54 9.06 -1.08 0.95
C VAL A 54 8.33 -0.16 1.92
N ILE A 55 7.34 -0.73 2.60
CA ILE A 55 6.80 -0.20 3.85
C ILE A 55 7.21 -1.14 4.99
N ILE A 56 7.80 -0.60 6.05
CA ILE A 56 8.13 -1.36 7.26
C ILE A 56 7.29 -0.83 8.41
N ALA A 57 6.38 -1.66 8.90
CA ALA A 57 5.52 -1.36 10.05
C ALA A 57 6.20 -1.81 11.35
N TYR A 58 6.17 -0.95 12.38
CA TYR A 58 6.86 -1.14 13.65
C TYR A 58 6.20 -2.14 14.62
N GLY A 59 4.97 -2.58 14.33
CA GLY A 59 4.21 -3.44 15.24
C GLY A 59 4.01 -2.77 16.62
N ASN A 60 4.41 -3.45 17.68
CA ASN A 60 4.31 -2.99 19.07
C ASN A 60 5.61 -2.37 19.62
N ALA A 61 6.57 -2.03 18.75
CA ALA A 61 7.83 -1.44 19.18
C ALA A 61 7.61 -0.12 19.93
N ASN A 62 8.38 0.13 21.00
CA ASN A 62 8.36 1.41 21.71
C ASN A 62 9.14 2.48 20.92
N GLN A 63 9.10 3.75 21.34
CA GLN A 63 9.75 4.84 20.60
C GLN A 63 11.27 4.63 20.44
N THR A 64 11.95 4.17 21.48
CA THR A 64 13.39 3.90 21.45
C THR A 64 13.75 2.84 20.41
N ASP A 65 12.96 1.76 20.34
CA ASP A 65 13.17 0.68 19.37
C ASP A 65 12.92 1.18 17.94
N LYS A 66 11.88 2.01 17.73
CA LYS A 66 11.60 2.63 16.42
C LYS A 66 12.78 3.49 15.95
N ASP A 67 13.30 4.34 16.83
CA ASP A 67 14.43 5.21 16.50
C ASP A 67 15.69 4.40 16.15
N LEU A 68 15.93 3.30 16.88
CA LEU A 68 17.03 2.36 16.58
C LEU A 68 16.85 1.66 15.23
N ILE A 69 15.64 1.22 14.89
CA ILE A 69 15.34 0.59 13.60
C ILE A 69 15.59 1.57 12.44
N ILE A 70 15.02 2.78 12.53
CA ILE A 70 15.21 3.82 11.49
C ILE A 70 16.69 4.14 11.33
N LYS A 71 17.41 4.29 12.44
CA LYS A 71 18.85 4.57 12.41
C LYS A 71 19.63 3.45 11.72
N ALA A 72 19.41 2.20 12.12
CA ALA A 72 20.09 1.05 11.53
C ALA A 72 19.83 0.93 10.02
N VAL A 73 18.58 1.16 9.60
CA VAL A 73 18.18 1.15 8.19
C VAL A 73 18.89 2.27 7.42
N LYS A 74 18.91 3.51 7.93
CA LYS A 74 19.63 4.62 7.29
C LYS A 74 21.13 4.37 7.19
N GLU A 75 21.76 3.87 8.25
CA GLU A 75 23.19 3.56 8.29
C GLU A 75 23.58 2.44 7.32
N SER A 76 22.63 1.56 6.95
CA SER A 76 22.82 0.52 5.94
C SER A 76 22.80 1.02 4.48
N GLY A 77 22.59 2.32 4.27
CA GLY A 77 22.48 2.93 2.94
C GLY A 77 21.06 2.92 2.36
N ALA A 78 20.05 2.69 3.19
CA ALA A 78 18.65 2.87 2.79
C ALA A 78 18.27 4.35 2.72
N ASN A 79 17.33 4.67 1.84
CA ASN A 79 16.70 5.98 1.74
C ASN A 79 15.29 5.91 2.34
N VAL A 80 15.11 6.46 3.55
CA VAL A 80 13.79 6.60 4.17
C VAL A 80 13.09 7.79 3.54
N LEU A 81 11.99 7.51 2.85
CA LEU A 81 11.25 8.49 2.06
C LEU A 81 10.18 9.18 2.89
N PHE A 82 9.48 8.41 3.72
CA PHE A 82 8.46 8.93 4.61
C PHE A 82 8.43 8.15 5.92
N ASP A 83 8.33 8.85 7.05
CA ASP A 83 8.15 8.25 8.36
C ASP A 83 6.71 8.49 8.83
N TYR A 84 5.97 7.40 9.03
CA TYR A 84 4.60 7.41 9.53
C TYR A 84 4.54 7.48 11.06
N HIS A 85 5.66 7.76 11.75
CA HIS A 85 5.89 7.96 13.20
C HIS A 85 5.32 6.89 14.14
N THR A 86 4.02 6.67 14.08
CA THR A 86 3.27 5.68 14.84
C THR A 86 3.30 4.30 14.19
N TYR A 87 3.10 4.23 12.87
CA TYR A 87 2.90 2.97 12.14
C TYR A 87 4.20 2.32 11.65
N GLY A 88 5.10 3.10 11.05
CA GLY A 88 6.19 2.54 10.26
C GLY A 88 6.90 3.61 9.43
N PHE A 89 7.65 3.18 8.41
CA PHE A 89 8.21 4.07 7.39
C PHE A 89 8.11 3.44 6.00
N SER A 90 8.10 4.27 4.95
CA SER A 90 8.34 3.83 3.59
C SER A 90 9.72 4.29 3.11
N GLY A 91 10.34 3.50 2.24
CA GLY A 91 11.69 3.78 1.78
C GLY A 91 12.22 2.81 0.75
N LEU A 92 13.32 3.21 0.12
CA LEU A 92 14.15 2.33 -0.68
C LEU A 92 15.18 1.68 0.24
N VAL A 93 15.13 0.36 0.40
CA VAL A 93 15.99 -0.40 1.30
C VAL A 93 16.82 -1.40 0.50
N PRO A 94 18.14 -1.53 0.74
CA PRO A 94 18.94 -2.55 0.09
C PRO A 94 18.36 -3.94 0.35
N GLU A 95 18.29 -4.78 -0.68
CA GLU A 95 17.64 -6.09 -0.60
C GLU A 95 18.25 -6.97 0.50
N SER A 96 19.57 -6.92 0.71
CA SER A 96 20.27 -7.63 1.78
C SER A 96 19.81 -7.20 3.18
N VAL A 97 19.58 -5.91 3.37
CA VAL A 97 19.09 -5.33 4.64
C VAL A 97 17.63 -5.71 4.83
N LEU A 98 16.83 -5.62 3.78
CA LEU A 98 15.43 -6.04 3.82
C LEU A 98 15.30 -7.53 4.21
N ASN A 99 16.15 -8.39 3.67
CA ASN A 99 16.17 -9.81 4.01
C ASN A 99 16.52 -10.04 5.49
N LEU A 100 17.44 -9.28 6.06
CA LEU A 100 17.74 -9.32 7.50
C LEU A 100 16.53 -8.87 8.34
N ILE A 101 15.86 -7.79 7.93
CA ILE A 101 14.65 -7.30 8.61
C ILE A 101 13.52 -8.33 8.52
N LYS A 102 13.35 -9.02 7.39
CA LYS A 102 12.36 -10.09 7.26
C LYS A 102 12.68 -11.29 8.16
N ALA A 103 13.95 -11.68 8.21
CA ALA A 103 14.40 -12.83 8.99
C ALA A 103 14.28 -12.60 10.51
N HIS A 104 14.57 -11.39 10.99
CA HIS A 104 14.64 -11.10 12.43
C HIS A 104 13.54 -10.15 12.93
N GLY A 105 13.02 -9.26 12.09
CA GLY A 105 12.05 -8.24 12.47
C GLY A 105 10.71 -8.83 12.91
N ALA A 106 10.31 -9.97 12.35
CA ALA A 106 9.07 -10.65 12.73
C ALA A 106 9.04 -11.03 14.23
N THR A 107 10.18 -11.34 14.85
CA THR A 107 10.23 -11.66 16.29
C THR A 107 9.94 -10.45 17.18
N PHE A 108 10.08 -9.23 16.64
CA PHE A 108 9.77 -7.97 17.30
C PHE A 108 8.43 -7.37 16.82
N GLY A 109 7.67 -8.13 16.02
CA GLY A 109 6.39 -7.70 15.47
C GLY A 109 6.49 -6.77 14.26
N LEU A 110 7.68 -6.60 13.66
CA LEU A 110 7.82 -5.85 12.43
C LEU A 110 7.14 -6.58 11.27
N LYS A 111 6.50 -5.81 10.40
CA LYS A 111 5.95 -6.31 9.14
C LYS A 111 6.55 -5.53 7.99
N THR A 112 7.04 -6.25 7.00
CA THR A 112 7.57 -5.67 5.77
C THR A 112 6.59 -5.92 4.64
N TYR A 113 6.24 -4.87 3.93
CA TYR A 113 5.44 -4.91 2.72
C TYR A 113 6.36 -4.52 1.57
N ASP A 114 6.57 -5.45 0.65
CA ASP A 114 7.33 -5.19 -0.55
C ASP A 114 6.48 -4.40 -1.54
N ASN A 115 7.14 -3.60 -2.38
CA ASN A 115 6.52 -2.82 -3.44
C ASN A 115 5.52 -1.80 -2.91
N ALA A 116 6.01 -0.84 -2.12
CA ALA A 116 5.21 0.26 -1.59
C ALA A 116 4.63 1.21 -2.66
N CYS A 117 4.90 0.95 -3.93
CA CYS A 117 4.52 1.74 -5.09
C CYS A 117 4.97 3.20 -5.02
N TYR A 118 6.22 3.41 -4.62
CA TYR A 118 6.85 4.72 -4.67
C TYR A 118 6.72 5.33 -6.08
N GLU A 119 6.25 6.59 -6.12
CA GLU A 119 5.89 7.41 -7.30
C GLU A 119 4.57 7.10 -8.03
N ILE A 120 3.74 6.15 -7.57
CA ILE A 120 2.42 5.93 -8.20
C ILE A 120 1.32 6.61 -7.37
N PRO A 121 0.73 7.73 -7.84
CA PRO A 121 -0.25 8.53 -7.07
C PRO A 121 -1.58 7.82 -6.73
N TRP A 122 -1.74 6.53 -7.07
CA TRP A 122 -2.99 5.76 -6.94
C TRP A 122 -2.85 4.46 -6.13
N CYS A 123 -1.71 4.16 -5.51
CA CYS A 123 -1.50 2.84 -4.87
C CYS A 123 -2.30 2.56 -3.58
N GLY A 124 -3.24 3.43 -3.22
CA GLY A 124 -4.30 3.10 -2.27
C GLY A 124 -5.49 2.35 -2.88
N GLU A 125 -5.59 2.29 -4.22
CA GLU A 125 -6.74 1.73 -4.96
C GLU A 125 -6.39 0.53 -5.85
N ALA A 126 -5.11 0.17 -5.99
CA ALA A 126 -4.68 -1.01 -6.73
C ALA A 126 -4.46 -2.20 -5.77
N PRO A 127 -5.05 -3.37 -6.01
CA PRO A 127 -4.77 -4.55 -5.19
C PRO A 127 -3.32 -5.00 -5.39
N CYS A 128 -2.61 -5.19 -4.27
CA CYS A 128 -1.28 -5.79 -4.21
C CYS A 128 -1.29 -7.24 -4.73
#